data_AF-A0A2M7SSF5-F1
#
_entry.id   AF-A0A2M7SSF5-F1
#
_cell.length_a   1.000
_cell.length_b   1.000
_cell.length_c   1.000
_cell.angle_alpha   90.00
_cell.angle_beta   90.00
_cell.angle_gamma   90.00
#
_symmetry.space_group_name_H-M   'P 1'
#
loop_
_entity.id
_entity.type
_entity.pdbx_description
1 polymer ?
#
loop_
_entity_poly.entity_id
_entity_poly.type
_entity_poly.pdbx_seq_one_letter_code
_entity_poly.pdbx_strand_id
1 'polypeptide(L)'
;MERKAKIVATIGPASQDDAVLERLIQAGMDMARLNFSHGTQAEHAARISSLRHIAGRLGTALAILQDLQGPKIRVGALPAPLTLVAGQEIILYPQEEPLRFTHHASRITHHASHVNPPASRDAIPVDFPELFQSVSPGDRILMDDGHLELIVQQADG
;
A
#
# COMPACT_ATOMS: atom_id res chain seq x y z
N MET A 1 -25.91 -28.18 9.13
CA MET A 1 -24.45 -28.39 9.19
C MET A 1 -23.83 -27.06 9.51
N GLU A 2 -23.07 -26.94 10.60
CA GLU A 2 -22.41 -25.67 10.94
C GLU A 2 -21.26 -25.39 9.97
N ARG A 3 -21.14 -24.13 9.54
CA ARG A 3 -20.05 -23.69 8.66
C ARG A 3 -18.72 -23.74 9.42
N LYS A 4 -17.77 -24.52 8.90
CA LYS A 4 -16.41 -24.63 9.48
C LYS A 4 -15.46 -23.51 9.04
N ALA A 5 -15.54 -23.11 7.77
CA ALA A 5 -14.73 -22.01 7.24
C ALA A 5 -15.22 -20.65 7.76
N LYS A 6 -14.30 -19.73 8.02
CA LYS A 6 -14.60 -18.38 8.50
C LYS A 6 -14.48 -17.37 7.35
N ILE A 7 -15.34 -16.36 7.36
CA ILE A 7 -15.38 -15.29 6.37
C ILE A 7 -14.74 -14.04 6.96
N VAL A 8 -13.68 -13.59 6.31
CA VAL A 8 -13.05 -12.29 6.53
C VAL A 8 -13.53 -11.35 5.43
N ALA A 9 -14.10 -10.19 5.79
CA ALA A 9 -14.50 -9.18 4.82
C ALA A 9 -13.77 -7.85 5.08
N THR A 10 -13.17 -7.29 4.03
CA THR A 10 -12.52 -5.98 4.07
C THR A 10 -13.59 -4.89 4.09
N ILE A 11 -13.53 -3.99 5.07
CA ILE A 11 -14.45 -2.86 5.18
C ILE A 11 -13.89 -1.65 4.43
N GLY A 12 -14.64 -1.13 3.46
CA GLY A 12 -14.28 0.02 2.65
C GLY A 12 -15.47 0.94 2.35
N PRO A 13 -15.32 1.89 1.41
CA PRO A 13 -16.37 2.86 1.09
C PRO A 13 -17.72 2.24 0.71
N ALA A 14 -17.70 1.08 0.03
CA ALA A 14 -18.91 0.37 -0.37
C ALA A 14 -19.64 -0.35 0.79
N SER A 15 -19.03 -0.40 1.98
CA SER A 15 -19.51 -1.22 3.09
C SER A 15 -19.39 -0.53 4.46
N GLN A 16 -19.35 0.79 4.49
CA GLN A 16 -19.13 1.55 5.73
C GLN A 16 -20.42 1.96 6.46
N ASP A 17 -21.57 1.89 5.78
CA ASP A 17 -22.85 2.22 6.38
C ASP A 17 -23.31 1.12 7.35
N ASP A 18 -23.86 1.51 8.50
CA ASP A 18 -24.32 0.59 9.53
C ASP A 18 -25.30 -0.48 9.00
N ALA A 19 -26.22 -0.09 8.10
CA ALA A 19 -27.16 -1.03 7.48
C ALA A 19 -26.48 -2.06 6.56
N VAL A 20 -25.36 -1.70 5.93
CA VAL A 20 -24.56 -2.64 5.14
C VAL A 20 -23.78 -3.56 6.06
N LEU A 21 -23.14 -3.01 7.10
CA LEU A 21 -22.39 -3.77 8.10
C LEU A 21 -23.27 -4.80 8.80
N GLU A 22 -24.48 -4.43 9.20
CA GLU A 22 -25.45 -5.36 9.79
C GLU A 22 -25.78 -6.51 8.84
N ARG A 23 -26.08 -6.20 7.57
CA ARG A 23 -26.36 -7.24 6.57
C ARG A 23 -25.17 -8.17 6.35
N LEU A 24 -23.94 -7.65 6.38
CA LEU A 24 -22.72 -8.46 6.26
C LEU A 24 -22.55 -9.41 7.46
N ILE A 25 -22.80 -8.92 8.68
CA ILE A 25 -22.73 -9.76 9.90
C ILE A 25 -23.81 -10.84 9.85
N GLN A 26 -25.05 -10.48 9.52
CA GLN A 26 -26.16 -11.43 9.39
C GLN A 26 -25.96 -12.44 8.26
N ALA A 27 -25.30 -12.05 7.16
CA ALA A 27 -24.91 -12.94 6.08
C ALA A 27 -23.75 -13.89 6.46
N GLY A 28 -23.16 -13.71 7.65
CA GLY A 28 -22.17 -14.63 8.22
C GLY A 28 -20.74 -14.14 8.13
N MET A 29 -20.46 -12.83 8.11
CA MET A 29 -19.12 -12.31 8.33
C MET A 29 -18.64 -12.64 9.76
N ASP A 30 -17.50 -13.36 9.89
CA ASP A 30 -16.91 -13.66 11.21
C ASP A 30 -15.84 -12.63 11.63
N MET A 31 -15.22 -11.95 10.65
CA MET A 31 -14.15 -11.01 10.88
C MET A 31 -14.22 -9.83 9.93
N ALA A 32 -14.16 -8.62 10.47
CA ALA A 32 -13.99 -7.39 9.72
C ALA A 32 -12.50 -7.05 9.59
N ARG A 33 -11.98 -6.97 8.36
CA ARG A 33 -10.63 -6.51 8.06
C ARG A 33 -10.65 -5.00 7.78
N LEU A 34 -9.85 -4.25 8.54
CA LEU A 34 -9.63 -2.82 8.34
C LEU A 34 -8.25 -2.63 7.71
N ASN A 35 -8.22 -2.25 6.43
CA ASN A 35 -6.98 -1.99 5.71
C ASN A 35 -6.45 -0.58 6.04
N PHE A 36 -5.35 -0.50 6.79
CA PHE A 36 -4.73 0.77 7.20
C PHE A 36 -3.87 1.40 6.09
N SER A 37 -3.85 0.81 4.89
CA SER A 37 -3.31 1.47 3.72
C SER A 37 -4.03 2.76 3.35
N HIS A 38 -5.27 2.92 3.79
CA HIS A 38 -6.17 4.02 3.42
C HIS A 38 -7.01 4.45 4.62
N GLY A 39 -7.41 5.71 4.62
CA GLY A 39 -8.27 6.28 5.66
C GLY A 39 -7.50 6.84 6.84
N THR A 40 -8.20 7.58 7.69
CA THR A 40 -7.63 8.21 8.88
C THR A 40 -7.83 7.35 10.12
N GLN A 41 -7.04 7.59 11.18
CA GLN A 41 -7.25 6.93 12.47
C GLN A 41 -8.67 7.17 13.02
N ALA A 42 -9.20 8.39 12.83
CA ALA A 42 -10.56 8.75 13.24
C ALA A 42 -11.63 7.93 12.48
N GLU A 43 -11.47 7.77 11.16
CA GLU A 43 -12.36 6.93 10.36
C GLU A 43 -12.31 5.47 10.80
N HIS A 44 -11.11 4.93 11.07
CA HIS A 44 -10.97 3.57 11.58
C HIS A 44 -11.61 3.41 12.97
N ALA A 45 -11.44 4.38 13.87
CA ALA A 45 -12.06 4.36 15.19
C ALA A 45 -13.60 4.37 15.10
N ALA A 46 -14.17 5.20 14.23
CA ALA A 46 -15.60 5.23 13.98
C ALA A 46 -16.11 3.88 13.46
N ARG A 47 -15.42 3.28 12.48
CA ARG A 47 -15.75 1.95 11.95
C ARG A 47 -15.70 0.87 13.02
N ILE A 48 -14.68 0.86 13.88
CA ILE A 48 -14.56 -0.09 15.00
C ILE A 48 -15.75 0.07 15.95
N SER A 49 -16.13 1.31 16.28
CA SER A 49 -17.27 1.60 17.15
C SER A 49 -18.58 1.05 16.56
N SER A 50 -18.88 1.36 15.30
CA SER A 50 -20.06 0.82 14.59
C SER A 50 -20.07 -0.71 14.59
N LEU A 51 -18.97 -1.35 14.21
CA LEU A 51 -18.87 -2.82 14.18
C LEU A 51 -19.14 -3.45 15.55
N ARG A 52 -18.60 -2.87 16.63
CA ARG A 52 -18.81 -3.35 18.01
C ARG A 52 -20.25 -3.13 18.47
N HIS A 53 -20.83 -1.97 18.18
CA HIS A 53 -22.22 -1.66 18.50
C HIS A 53 -23.19 -2.63 17.80
N ILE A 54 -23.02 -2.84 16.49
CA ILE A 54 -23.88 -3.72 15.70
C ILE A 54 -23.71 -5.18 16.15
N ALA A 55 -22.47 -5.66 16.33
CA ALA A 55 -22.21 -7.01 16.82
C ALA A 55 -22.84 -7.25 18.21
N GLY A 56 -22.76 -6.26 19.10
CA GLY A 56 -23.41 -6.31 20.42
C GLY A 56 -24.93 -6.41 20.32
N ARG A 57 -25.56 -5.59 19.48
CA ARG A 57 -27.01 -5.65 19.24
C ARG A 57 -27.46 -6.98 18.64
N LEU A 58 -26.67 -7.59 17.77
CA LEU A 58 -26.95 -8.88 17.14
C LEU A 58 -26.54 -10.09 18.01
N GLY A 59 -25.92 -9.87 19.17
CA GLY A 59 -25.42 -10.94 20.03
C GLY A 59 -24.38 -11.85 19.33
N THR A 60 -23.63 -11.31 18.37
CA THR A 60 -22.67 -12.08 17.56
C THR A 60 -21.23 -11.74 17.92
N ALA A 61 -20.38 -12.76 18.03
CA ALA A 61 -18.94 -12.56 18.18
C ALA A 61 -18.30 -12.20 16.83
N LEU A 62 -17.90 -10.93 16.67
CA LEU A 62 -17.22 -10.44 15.47
C LEU A 62 -15.76 -10.11 15.78
N ALA A 63 -14.81 -10.75 15.09
CA ALA A 63 -13.40 -10.38 15.17
C ALA A 63 -13.13 -9.10 14.35
N ILE A 64 -12.16 -8.30 14.79
CA ILE A 64 -11.68 -7.14 14.03
C ILE A 64 -10.19 -7.35 13.80
N LEU A 65 -9.79 -7.34 12.54
CA LEU A 65 -8.40 -7.48 12.10
C LEU A 65 -7.92 -6.15 11.56
N GLN A 66 -6.89 -5.60 12.18
CA GLN A 66 -6.17 -4.42 11.69
C GLN A 66 -5.05 -4.89 10.78
N ASP A 67 -5.12 -4.50 9.51
CA ASP A 67 -4.14 -4.88 8.51
C ASP A 67 -3.20 -3.71 8.23
N LEU A 68 -1.94 -3.87 8.64
CA LEU A 68 -0.92 -2.84 8.54
C LEU A 68 -0.43 -2.71 7.11
N GLN A 69 -0.05 -1.49 6.75
CA GLN A 69 0.35 -1.15 5.39
C GLN A 69 1.60 -1.92 4.90
N GLY A 70 2.55 -2.19 5.78
CA GLY A 70 3.89 -2.67 5.42
C GLY A 70 4.72 -1.62 4.68
N PRO A 71 6.00 -1.92 4.36
CA PRO A 71 6.80 -1.08 3.48
C PRO A 71 6.19 -1.10 2.08
N LYS A 72 5.85 0.07 1.54
CA LYS A 72 5.33 0.21 0.19
C LYS A 72 6.41 0.75 -0.71
N ILE A 73 6.70 0.02 -1.78
CA ILE A 73 7.55 0.48 -2.88
C ILE A 73 6.60 1.06 -3.92
N ARG A 74 6.64 2.37 -4.12
CA ARG A 74 5.81 3.08 -5.09
C ARG A 74 6.66 4.03 -5.91
N VAL A 75 6.11 4.37 -7.08
CA VAL A 75 6.57 5.53 -7.81
C VAL A 75 6.19 6.79 -7.04
N GLY A 76 7.08 7.77 -7.08
CA GLY A 76 6.86 9.09 -6.57
C GLY A 76 5.88 9.92 -7.38
N ALA A 77 5.72 11.18 -7.00
CA ALA A 77 4.86 12.10 -7.73
C ALA A 77 5.45 12.41 -9.12
N LEU A 78 4.67 12.12 -10.16
CA LEU A 78 4.97 12.53 -11.53
C LEU A 78 4.31 13.89 -11.82
N PRO A 79 5.00 14.80 -12.54
CA PRO A 79 4.43 16.11 -12.91
C PRO A 79 3.24 15.99 -13.87
N ALA A 80 3.21 14.93 -14.68
CA ALA A 80 2.11 14.56 -15.56
C ALA A 80 2.10 13.04 -15.75
N PRO A 81 0.96 12.43 -16.16
CA PRO A 81 0.93 11.02 -16.53
C PRO A 81 1.99 10.70 -17.59
N LEU A 82 2.83 9.72 -17.31
CA LEU A 82 3.86 9.24 -18.23
C LEU A 82 3.35 7.97 -18.93
N THR A 83 3.30 7.99 -20.26
CA THR A 83 2.96 6.81 -21.06
C THR A 83 4.24 6.09 -21.47
N LEU A 84 4.33 4.80 -21.18
CA LEU A 84 5.46 3.97 -21.56
C LEU A 84 5.10 3.09 -22.77
N VAL A 85 6.05 2.91 -23.67
CA VAL A 85 5.96 1.93 -24.77
C VAL A 85 6.97 0.81 -24.57
N ALA A 86 6.67 -0.39 -25.07
CA ALA A 86 7.56 -1.53 -24.97
C ALA A 86 8.93 -1.24 -25.60
N GLY A 87 10.00 -1.57 -24.88
CA GLY A 87 11.38 -1.31 -25.29
C GLY A 87 11.90 0.11 -25.01
N GLN A 88 11.08 0.99 -24.45
CA GLN A 88 11.51 2.31 -24.01
C GLN A 88 12.46 2.20 -22.82
N GLU A 89 13.61 2.87 -22.91
CA GLU A 89 14.52 3.03 -21.78
C GLU A 89 14.05 4.18 -20.88
N ILE A 90 13.98 3.89 -19.58
CA ILE A 90 13.62 4.85 -18.53
C ILE A 90 14.63 4.81 -17.40
N ILE A 91 14.62 5.82 -16.54
CA ILE A 91 15.45 5.87 -15.33
C ILE A 91 14.55 5.85 -14.11
N LEU A 92 14.80 4.93 -13.19
CA LEU A 92 14.25 5.01 -11.84
C LEU A 92 15.28 5.72 -10.95
N TYR A 93 14.84 6.67 -10.13
CA TYR A 93 15.74 7.40 -9.22
C TYR A 93 15.10 7.58 -7.83
N PRO A 94 15.90 7.67 -6.75
CA PRO A 94 15.35 7.86 -5.41
C PRO A 94 14.66 9.22 -5.29
N GLN A 95 13.43 9.24 -4.80
CA GLN A 95 12.75 10.49 -4.45
C GLN A 95 13.43 11.11 -3.23
N GLU A 96 13.91 12.35 -3.35
CA GLU A 96 14.39 13.13 -2.21
C GLU A 96 13.18 13.66 -1.41
N GLU A 97 12.73 12.92 -0.40
CA GLU A 97 11.78 13.43 0.60
C GLU A 97 12.51 13.90 1.87
N PRO A 98 12.10 15.02 2.51
CA PRO A 98 12.58 15.34 3.84
C PRO A 98 12.12 14.24 4.80
N LEU A 99 13.08 13.49 5.35
CA LEU A 99 12.89 12.41 6.33
C LEU A 99 11.73 12.70 7.30
N ARG A 100 10.56 12.11 7.07
CA ARG A 100 9.48 12.10 8.06
C ARG A 100 9.75 10.93 9.00
N PHE A 101 10.42 11.24 10.10
CA PHE A 101 10.60 10.33 11.22
C PHE A 101 9.23 9.92 11.79
N THR A 102 8.77 8.72 11.47
CA THR A 102 7.82 8.02 12.33
C THR A 102 8.60 7.46 13.52
N HIS A 103 8.10 7.74 14.72
CA HIS A 103 8.79 7.40 15.96
C HIS A 103 9.10 5.89 16.02
N HIS A 104 10.38 5.60 16.26
CA HIS A 104 10.99 4.32 16.65
C HIS A 104 11.78 3.55 15.56
N ALA A 105 13.11 3.76 15.64
CA ALA A 105 14.21 2.83 15.35
C ALA A 105 15.14 3.16 14.16
N SER A 106 16.41 3.36 14.56
CA SER A 106 17.67 3.33 13.82
C SER A 106 17.98 4.42 12.79
N ARG A 107 18.93 5.27 13.17
CA ARG A 107 19.58 6.27 12.32
C ARG A 107 20.44 5.56 11.27
N ILE A 108 20.04 5.63 10.00
CA ILE A 108 20.98 5.56 8.88
C ILE A 108 20.88 6.89 8.14
N THR A 109 21.92 7.71 8.28
CA THR A 109 22.10 8.94 7.51
C THR A 109 22.75 8.56 6.18
N HIS A 110 21.95 8.29 5.15
CA HIS A 110 22.45 8.30 3.78
C HIS A 110 22.44 9.74 3.28
N HIS A 111 23.64 10.27 3.04
CA HIS A 111 23.86 11.53 2.34
C HIS A 111 23.59 11.25 0.84
N ALA A 112 22.33 11.37 0.42
CA ALA A 112 21.98 11.19 -0.99
C ALA A 112 22.52 12.39 -1.78
N SER A 113 23.55 12.13 -2.57
CA SER A 113 24.03 12.98 -3.65
C SER A 113 22.89 13.30 -4.62
N HIS A 114 22.68 14.58 -4.92
CA HIS A 114 21.71 15.04 -5.92
C HIS A 114 21.99 14.37 -7.26
N VAL A 115 21.18 13.37 -7.63
CA VAL A 115 21.16 12.84 -8.99
C VAL A 115 20.10 13.63 -9.74
N ASN A 116 20.54 14.66 -10.47
CA ASN A 116 19.68 15.27 -11.50
C ASN A 116 19.56 14.26 -12.64
N PRO A 117 18.36 13.71 -12.93
CA PRO A 117 18.22 12.81 -14.05
C PRO A 117 18.57 13.54 -15.36
N PRO A 118 19.22 12.87 -16.32
CA PRO A 118 19.51 13.47 -17.62
C PRO A 118 18.20 13.91 -18.28
N ALA A 119 18.14 15.16 -18.73
CA ALA A 119 16.95 15.80 -19.30
C ALA A 119 16.37 15.12 -20.56
N SER A 120 17.04 14.08 -21.08
CA SER A 120 16.71 13.38 -22.32
C SER A 120 16.01 12.02 -22.13
N ARG A 121 15.86 11.53 -20.90
CA ARG A 121 15.22 10.24 -20.61
C ARG A 121 14.07 10.42 -19.63
N ASP A 122 13.00 9.67 -19.84
CA ASP A 122 11.88 9.67 -18.91
C ASP A 122 12.36 9.10 -17.56
N ALA A 123 12.23 9.92 -16.53
CA ALA A 123 12.72 9.62 -15.19
C ALA A 123 11.53 9.48 -14.24
N ILE A 124 11.50 8.39 -13.48
CA ILE A 124 10.43 8.07 -12.54
C ILE A 124 11.03 8.04 -11.13
N PRO A 125 10.58 8.92 -10.22
CA PRO A 125 11.00 8.87 -8.83
C PRO A 125 10.46 7.61 -8.16
N VAL A 126 11.17 7.06 -7.18
CA VAL A 126 10.77 5.90 -6.37
C VAL A 126 10.92 6.24 -4.89
N ASP A 127 9.91 5.94 -4.07
CA ASP A 127 9.84 6.26 -2.64
C ASP A 127 10.52 5.23 -1.72
N PHE A 128 11.38 4.38 -2.30
CA PHE A 128 12.08 3.30 -1.61
C PHE A 128 13.55 3.24 -2.06
N PRO A 129 14.45 4.01 -1.41
CA PRO A 129 15.86 4.09 -1.79
C PRO A 129 16.61 2.75 -1.75
N GLU A 130 16.20 1.83 -0.87
CA GLU A 130 16.80 0.50 -0.75
C GLU A 130 16.58 -0.37 -1.99
N LEU A 131 15.65 0.00 -2.88
CA LEU A 131 15.46 -0.66 -4.17
C LEU A 131 16.77 -0.75 -4.94
N PHE A 132 17.52 0.35 -5.01
CA PHE A 132 18.72 0.47 -5.87
C PHE A 132 19.89 -0.39 -5.38
N GLN A 133 19.91 -0.73 -4.09
CA GLN A 133 20.88 -1.66 -3.49
C GLN A 133 20.43 -3.13 -3.62
N SER A 134 19.17 -3.36 -4.01
CA SER A 134 18.52 -4.67 -3.99
C SER A 134 18.30 -5.28 -5.38
N VAL A 135 18.74 -4.59 -6.45
CA VAL A 135 18.54 -5.02 -7.84
C VAL A 135 19.87 -5.14 -8.58
N SER A 136 19.94 -6.06 -9.53
CA SER A 136 21.07 -6.30 -10.43
C SER A 136 20.64 -6.27 -11.90
N PRO A 137 21.55 -6.01 -12.86
CA PRO A 137 21.26 -6.15 -14.28
C PRO A 137 20.64 -7.52 -14.61
N GLY A 138 19.52 -7.49 -15.35
CA GLY A 138 18.71 -8.67 -15.68
C GLY A 138 17.53 -8.92 -14.74
N ASP A 139 17.48 -8.29 -13.56
CA ASP A 139 16.33 -8.40 -12.66
C ASP A 139 15.07 -7.77 -13.26
N ARG A 140 13.92 -8.31 -12.85
CA ARG A 140 12.60 -7.85 -13.28
C ARG A 140 11.95 -7.01 -12.19
N ILE A 141 11.56 -5.80 -12.52
CA ILE A 141 10.76 -4.94 -11.65
C ILE A 141 9.33 -4.94 -12.19
N LEU A 142 8.41 -5.48 -11.40
CA LEU A 142 6.98 -5.50 -11.71
C LEU A 142 6.31 -4.28 -11.10
N MET A 143 5.52 -3.58 -11.91
CA MET A 143 4.79 -2.38 -11.50
C MET A 143 3.31 -2.56 -11.83
N ASP A 144 2.46 -1.83 -11.12
CA ASP A 144 1.00 -1.83 -11.32
C ASP A 144 0.41 -3.26 -11.35
N ASP A 145 0.55 -3.99 -10.23
CA ASP A 145 0.10 -5.38 -10.08
C ASP A 145 0.61 -6.35 -11.17
N GLY A 146 1.76 -6.00 -11.80
CA GLY A 146 2.40 -6.79 -12.85
C GLY A 146 1.92 -6.47 -14.27
N HIS A 147 1.09 -5.44 -14.44
CA HIS A 147 0.71 -4.94 -15.77
C HIS A 147 1.88 -4.32 -16.52
N LEU A 148 2.86 -3.81 -15.79
CA LEU A 148 4.10 -3.26 -16.34
C LEU A 148 5.30 -4.05 -15.83
N GLU A 149 6.25 -4.28 -16.72
CA GLU A 149 7.49 -4.98 -16.43
C GLU A 149 8.67 -4.18 -16.97
N LEU A 150 9.65 -3.95 -16.10
CA LEU A 150 10.94 -3.39 -16.46
C LEU A 150 12.03 -4.46 -16.27
N ILE A 151 13.02 -4.45 -17.16
CA ILE A 151 14.23 -5.24 -17.01
C ILE A 151 15.35 -4.28 -16.68
N VAL A 152 16.02 -4.51 -15.55
CA VAL A 152 17.16 -3.69 -15.12
C VAL A 152 18.29 -3.86 -16.13
N GLN A 153 18.62 -2.79 -16.86
CA GLN A 153 19.77 -2.78 -17.77
C GLN A 153 21.07 -2.45 -17.01
N GLN A 154 20.97 -1.51 -16.07
CA GLN A 154 22.06 -1.04 -15.23
C GLN A 154 21.48 -0.58 -13.88
N ALA A 155 22.25 -0.79 -12.81
CA ALA A 155 21.95 -0.26 -11.48
C ALA A 155 23.22 0.39 -10.93
N ASP A 156 23.11 1.67 -10.56
CA ASP A 156 24.19 2.41 -9.91
C ASP A 156 23.91 2.35 -8.39
N GLY A 157 24.63 1.48 -7.69
CA GLY A 157 24.54 1.28 -6.24
C GLY A 157 25.47 2.17 -5.44
#